data_AF-A0A842M8Z4-F1
#
_entry.id   AF-A0A842M8Z4-F1
#
_cell.length_a   1.000
_cell.length_b   1.000
_cell.length_c   1.000
_cell.angle_alpha   90.00
_cell.angle_beta   90.00
_cell.angle_gamma   90.00
#
_symmetry.space_group_name_H-M   'P 1'
#
loop_
_entity.id
_entity.type
_entity.pdbx_description
1 polymer ?
#
loop_
_entity_poly.entity_id
_entity_poly.type
_entity_poly.pdbx_seq_one_letter_code
_entity_poly.pdbx_strand_id
1 'polypeptide(L)'
;MYISNLRGRSKNRNIRTILQQRHSKPIFQPQLGHGGNGYDGARYMDSFIENLWMWQVTNPSLVKESTWNQVTNLYIMDTHKSRP
;
A
#
# COMPACT_ATOMS: atom_id res chain seq x y z
N MET A 1 -14.89 -2.11 12.40
CA MET A 1 -15.18 -1.89 10.96
C MET A 1 -14.79 -3.15 10.19
N TYR A 2 -15.65 -3.58 9.26
CA TYR A 2 -15.51 -4.82 8.48
C TYR A 2 -15.54 -4.49 7.00
N ILE A 3 -14.81 -5.25 6.17
CA ILE A 3 -14.91 -5.17 4.71
C ILE A 3 -15.36 -6.54 4.21
N SER A 4 -16.40 -6.54 3.38
CA SER A 4 -16.87 -7.70 2.65
C SER A 4 -16.11 -7.80 1.33
N ASN A 5 -15.30 -8.84 1.17
CA ASN A 5 -14.62 -9.09 -0.11
C ASN A 5 -15.50 -9.99 -0.98
N LEU A 6 -15.99 -9.43 -2.09
CA LEU A 6 -16.87 -10.11 -3.05
C LEU A 6 -16.14 -10.61 -4.31
N ARG A 7 -14.82 -10.42 -4.42
CA ARG A 7 -14.03 -10.92 -5.56
C ARG A 7 -13.85 -12.46 -5.56
N GLY A 8 -14.56 -13.17 -4.68
CA GLY A 8 -14.53 -14.62 -4.48
C GLY A 8 -15.68 -15.05 -3.56
N ARG A 9 -15.58 -16.17 -2.83
CA ARG A 9 -16.59 -16.53 -1.80
C ARG A 9 -16.72 -15.38 -0.79
N SER A 10 -17.94 -14.85 -0.65
CA SER A 10 -18.23 -13.74 0.24
C SER A 10 -17.75 -14.05 1.66
N LYS A 11 -16.71 -13.33 2.10
CA LYS A 11 -16.14 -13.48 3.43
C LYS A 11 -16.04 -12.11 4.08
N ASN A 12 -16.84 -11.92 5.13
CA ASN A 12 -16.73 -10.78 6.02
C ASN A 12 -15.44 -10.92 6.82
N ARG A 13 -14.54 -9.94 6.70
CA ARG A 13 -13.27 -9.91 7.44
C ARG A 13 -13.12 -8.61 8.19
N ASN A 14 -12.51 -8.70 9.37
CA ASN A 14 -12.11 -7.52 10.12
C ASN A 14 -11.05 -6.75 9.32
N ILE A 15 -11.16 -5.42 9.32
CA ILE A 15 -10.25 -4.55 8.57
C ILE A 15 -8.79 -4.72 8.99
N ARG A 16 -8.51 -4.92 10.28
CA ARG A 16 -7.13 -5.14 10.76
C ARG A 16 -6.50 -6.36 10.07
N THR A 17 -7.27 -7.44 9.93
CA THR A 17 -6.81 -8.67 9.27
C THR A 17 -6.58 -8.46 7.77
N ILE A 18 -7.44 -7.71 7.09
CA ILE A 18 -7.28 -7.41 5.66
C ILE A 18 -6.06 -6.54 5.42
N LEU A 19 -5.84 -5.52 6.24
CA LEU A 19 -4.69 -4.65 6.10
C LEU A 19 -3.40 -5.40 6.40
N GLN A 20 -3.34 -6.19 7.47
CA GLN A 20 -2.16 -7.03 7.73
C GLN A 20 -1.85 -7.98 6.56
N GLN A 21 -2.89 -8.59 5.94
CA GLN A 21 -2.68 -9.41 4.73
C GLN A 21 -2.25 -8.59 3.51
N ARG A 22 -2.75 -7.36 3.35
CA ARG A 22 -2.38 -6.45 2.25
C ARG A 22 -1.00 -5.85 2.44
N HIS A 23 -0.54 -5.60 3.67
CA HIS A 23 0.84 -5.22 3.95
C HIS A 23 1.84 -6.26 3.41
N SER A 24 1.45 -7.54 3.35
CA SER A 24 2.27 -8.61 2.77
C SER A 24 2.10 -8.84 1.26
N LYS A 25 1.22 -8.08 0.58
CA LYS A 25 0.81 -8.27 -0.82
C LYS A 25 0.93 -6.92 -1.59
N PRO A 26 0.91 -6.92 -2.93
CA PRO A 26 1.70 -5.99 -3.74
C PRO A 26 1.05 -4.63 -3.98
N ILE A 27 0.68 -3.90 -2.93
CA ILE A 27 0.51 -2.45 -3.05
C ILE A 27 1.88 -1.76 -3.01
N PHE A 28 2.85 -2.44 -2.39
CA PHE A 28 4.24 -2.03 -2.23
C PHE A 28 5.21 -2.62 -3.27
N GLN A 29 4.71 -3.23 -4.35
CA GLN A 29 5.61 -3.76 -5.37
C GLN A 29 6.18 -2.60 -6.21
N PRO A 30 7.52 -2.48 -6.31
CA PRO A 30 8.17 -1.48 -7.17
C PRO A 30 7.76 -1.61 -8.64
N GLN A 31 7.20 -2.76 -9.04
CA GLN A 31 6.79 -3.09 -10.41
C GLN A 31 5.75 -2.12 -10.99
N LEU A 32 4.89 -1.50 -10.15
CA LEU A 32 3.93 -0.49 -10.61
C LEU A 32 4.59 0.88 -10.89
N GLY A 33 5.74 1.17 -10.27
CA GLY A 33 6.54 2.37 -10.55
C GLY A 33 7.59 2.16 -11.66
N HIS A 34 7.96 0.90 -11.95
CA HIS A 34 9.07 0.56 -12.85
C HIS A 34 8.62 -0.10 -14.18
N GLY A 35 7.33 -0.34 -14.39
CA GLY A 35 6.79 -0.91 -15.62
C GLY A 35 6.49 0.14 -16.70
N GLY A 36 7.51 0.56 -17.44
CA GLY A 36 7.38 1.12 -18.81
C GLY A 36 6.92 2.58 -18.99
N ASN A 37 6.15 3.17 -18.06
CA ASN A 37 5.54 4.50 -18.25
C ASN A 37 5.88 5.46 -17.10
N GLY A 38 7.07 6.06 -17.08
CA GLY A 38 7.59 6.84 -15.94
C GLY A 38 6.62 7.85 -15.31
N TYR A 39 5.78 8.53 -16.11
CA TYR A 39 4.76 9.46 -15.60
C TYR A 39 3.52 8.77 -15.02
N ASP A 40 3.03 7.70 -15.65
CA ASP A 40 1.87 6.95 -15.14
C ASP A 40 2.21 6.25 -13.81
N GLY A 41 3.43 5.72 -13.70
CA GLY A 41 3.93 5.15 -12.45
C GLY A 41 3.90 6.16 -11.30
N ALA A 42 4.33 7.40 -11.55
CA ALA A 42 4.30 8.48 -10.56
C ALA A 42 2.86 8.85 -10.15
N ARG A 43 1.90 8.87 -11.09
CA ARG A 43 0.48 9.11 -10.78
C ARG A 43 -0.13 8.01 -9.90
N TYR A 44 0.25 6.75 -10.11
CA TYR A 44 -0.17 5.66 -9.24
C TYR A 44 0.42 5.78 -7.83
N MET A 45 1.67 6.24 -7.72
CA MET A 45 2.32 6.48 -6.44
C MET A 45 1.63 7.60 -5.66
N ASP A 46 1.32 8.72 -6.31
CA ASP A 46 0.58 9.85 -5.73
C ASP A 46 -0.78 9.41 -5.19
N SER A 47 -1.57 8.73 -6.03
CA SER A 47 -2.88 8.19 -5.63
C SER A 47 -2.78 7.20 -4.46
N PHE A 48 -1.71 6.41 -4.38
CA PHE A 48 -1.51 5.49 -3.27
C PHE A 48 -1.23 6.21 -1.95
N ILE A 49 -0.35 7.22 -1.96
CA ILE A 49 0.00 8.02 -0.77
C ILE A 49 -1.24 8.71 -0.21
N GLU A 50 -2.04 9.35 -1.07
CA GLU A 50 -3.31 10.00 -0.69
C GLU A 50 -4.29 9.02 -0.04
N ASN A 51 -4.46 7.83 -0.63
CA ASN A 51 -5.31 6.80 -0.05
C ASN A 51 -4.80 6.34 1.32
N LEU A 52 -3.50 6.12 1.48
CA LEU A 52 -2.91 5.73 2.76
C LEU A 52 -3.10 6.81 3.83
N TRP A 53 -2.92 8.08 3.46
CA TRP A 53 -3.16 9.21 4.34
C TRP A 53 -4.63 9.28 4.79
N MET A 54 -5.60 9.11 3.90
CA MET A 54 -7.01 9.05 4.29
C MET A 54 -7.31 7.94 5.30
N TRP A 55 -6.67 6.78 5.19
CA TRP A 55 -6.81 5.70 6.18
C TRP A 55 -6.18 6.04 7.54
N GLN A 56 -5.04 6.77 7.56
CA GLN A 56 -4.46 7.29 8.81
C GLN A 56 -5.42 8.24 9.52
N VAL A 57 -6.05 9.16 8.78
CA VAL A 57 -6.96 10.17 9.34
C VAL A 57 -8.27 9.54 9.83
N THR A 58 -8.88 8.68 9.01
CA THR A 58 -10.20 8.10 9.31
C THR A 58 -10.12 6.91 10.28
N ASN A 59 -8.98 6.21 10.34
CA ASN A 59 -8.80 5.07 11.23
C ASN A 59 -7.33 4.88 11.65
N PRO A 60 -6.83 5.73 12.57
CA PRO A 60 -5.39 5.79 12.92
C PRO A 60 -4.83 4.49 13.50
N SER A 61 -5.69 3.60 14.00
CA SER A 61 -5.27 2.30 14.54
C SER A 61 -4.82 1.30 13.47
N LEU A 62 -5.03 1.62 12.19
CA LEU A 62 -4.76 0.74 11.06
C LEU A 62 -3.42 1.03 10.39
N VAL A 63 -3.03 2.29 10.34
CA VAL A 63 -1.79 2.74 9.71
C VAL A 63 -0.81 3.07 10.84
N LYS A 64 0.22 2.23 10.99
CA LYS A 64 1.28 2.43 11.98
C LYS A 64 2.40 3.29 11.38
N GLU A 65 3.19 3.92 12.23
CA GLU A 65 4.41 4.65 11.83
C GLU A 65 5.35 3.80 10.96
N SER A 66 5.51 2.51 11.29
CA SER A 66 6.32 1.57 10.49
C SER A 66 5.84 1.41 9.04
N THR A 67 4.56 1.69 8.76
CA THR A 67 3.99 1.72 7.41
C THR A 67 4.58 2.88 6.61
N TRP A 68 4.61 4.08 7.21
CA TRP A 68 5.19 5.26 6.59
C TRP A 68 6.70 5.10 6.38
N ASN A 69 7.41 4.49 7.33
CA ASN A 69 8.83 4.18 7.17
C ASN A 69 9.08 3.26 5.96
N GLN A 70 8.21 2.28 5.71
CA GLN A 70 8.29 1.43 4.51
C GLN A 70 8.02 2.20 3.22
N VAL A 71 6.99 3.05 3.19
CA VAL A 71 6.67 3.93 2.04
C VAL A 71 7.86 4.81 1.69
N THR A 72 8.44 5.51 2.67
CA THR A 72 9.61 6.37 2.49
C THR A 72 10.81 5.58 1.96
N ASN A 73 11.09 4.41 2.55
CA ASN A 73 12.22 3.59 2.14
C ASN A 73 12.08 3.07 0.70
N LEU A 74 10.87 2.79 0.25
CA LEU A 74 10.59 2.22 -1.07
C LEU A 74 10.47 3.27 -2.17
N TYR A 75 9.78 4.38 -1.92
CA TYR A 75 9.44 5.36 -2.95
C TYR A 75 10.33 6.60 -2.97
N ILE A 76 10.96 6.93 -1.84
CA ILE A 76 11.79 8.14 -1.72
C ILE A 76 13.27 7.75 -1.67
N MET A 77 13.63 6.87 -0.73
CA MET A 77 15.03 6.48 -0.51
C MET A 77 15.51 5.39 -1.47
N ASP A 78 14.61 4.78 -2.24
CA ASP A 78 14.90 3.73 -3.22
C ASP A 78 15.84 2.62 -2.69
N THR A 79 15.61 2.20 -1.46
CA THR A 79 16.48 1.25 -0.73
C THR A 79 16.45 -0.18 -1.30
N HIS A 80 15.67 -0.43 -2.36
CA HIS A 80 15.67 -1.68 -3.12
C HIS A 80 16.50 -1.62 -4.42
N LYS A 81 17.06 -0.47 -4.80
CA LYS A 81 18.09 -0.39 -5.84
C LYS A 81 19.48 -0.79 -5.31
N SER A 82 19.63 -2.06 -4.99
CA SER A 82 20.95 -2.71 -4.92
C SER A 82 20.80 -4.23 -4.94
N ARG A 83 20.39 -4.78 -6.09
CA ARG A 83 20.86 -6.10 -6.50
C ARG A 83 21.31 -6.00 -7.96
N PRO A 84 22.58 -6.30 -8.26
CA PRO A 84 23.05 -6.47 -9.64
C PRO A 84 22.36 -7.66 -10.31
#